data_AF-A0A8J3QDA7-F1
#
_entry.id   AF-A0A8J3QDA7-F1
#
_cell.length_a   1.000
_cell.length_b   1.000
_cell.length_c   1.000
_cell.angle_alpha   90.00
_cell.angle_beta   90.00
_cell.angle_gamma   90.00
#
_symmetry.space_group_name_H-M   'P 1'
#
loop_
_entity.id
_entity.type
_entity.pdbx_description
1 polymer ?
#
loop_
_entity_poly.entity_id
_entity_poly.type
_entity_poly.pdbx_seq_one_letter_code
_entity_poly.pdbx_strand_id
1 'polypeptide(L)'
;MGRVEDYLDGRLKGSAIPQDLRRLVELQLDGLLHGPDSVQPFAEVRVLAPGELHSLQDPRYRGHDNPGQVANGRAMDEVLAHAAVVVDGFNGDLFGYWLHPDEPATGRPAILKLDTEGQFDTPEGATLVEAMVFDWLGYDEEEEAEYFAEIVEFCERHGLELSARSRDQLVKPPLAVDPVLLHDRLYRTYQPFTPRPEPAQVDTGEHAAAVVGLGLADEPLRGLLAQLGLPEPEAAVAELDTGTGEVRLQSPLANVTLTFYLDAASGWWLYSAKYRRPTPELALELPLPYGFSFADDRRATHERFGPPKHSARLPIDRWQFGGVVGYVAFEDEAGLPSYLEFWPANVPRRS
;
A
#
# COMPACT_ATOMS: atom_id res chain seq x y z
N MET A 1 -12.21 -29.21 -28.16
CA MET A 1 -12.11 -28.05 -27.26
C MET A 1 -13.35 -27.20 -27.51
N GLY A 2 -13.99 -26.65 -26.48
CA GLY A 2 -15.23 -25.88 -26.64
C GLY A 2 -14.91 -24.41 -26.95
N ARG A 3 -15.90 -23.66 -27.44
CA ARG A 3 -15.73 -22.25 -27.85
C ARG A 3 -15.16 -21.33 -26.76
N VAL A 4 -15.47 -21.64 -25.49
CA VAL A 4 -15.01 -20.86 -24.33
C VAL A 4 -13.55 -21.19 -24.02
N GLU A 5 -13.19 -22.47 -24.05
CA GLU A 5 -11.82 -22.92 -23.86
C GLU A 5 -10.88 -22.32 -24.91
N ASP A 6 -11.33 -22.29 -26.17
CA ASP A 6 -10.58 -21.66 -27.26
C ASP A 6 -10.44 -20.14 -27.04
N TYR A 7 -11.45 -19.49 -26.47
CA TYR A 7 -11.44 -18.04 -26.18
C TYR A 7 -10.53 -17.67 -24.99
N LEU A 8 -10.36 -18.58 -24.03
CA LEU A 8 -9.52 -18.36 -22.85
C LEU A 8 -8.14 -19.01 -22.96
N ASP A 9 -7.78 -19.51 -24.16
CA ASP A 9 -6.57 -20.31 -24.36
C ASP A 9 -5.32 -19.65 -23.76
N GLY A 10 -4.62 -20.41 -22.92
CA GLY A 10 -3.43 -19.98 -22.17
C GLY A 10 -3.64 -18.89 -21.09
N ARG A 11 -4.77 -18.16 -21.09
CA ARG A 11 -4.99 -16.97 -20.24
C ARG A 11 -5.02 -17.29 -18.74
N LEU A 12 -5.57 -18.45 -18.38
CA LEU A 12 -5.64 -18.91 -16.99
C LEU A 12 -4.40 -19.69 -16.53
N LYS A 13 -3.31 -19.71 -17.32
CA LYS A 13 -2.01 -20.32 -16.94
C LYS A 13 -2.13 -21.79 -16.50
N GLY A 14 -3.04 -22.53 -17.11
CA GLY A 14 -3.31 -23.95 -16.81
C GLY A 14 -4.31 -24.19 -15.68
N SER A 15 -4.82 -23.14 -15.03
CA SER A 15 -5.89 -23.24 -14.04
C SER A 15 -7.24 -23.60 -14.68
N ALA A 16 -8.11 -24.23 -13.89
CA ALA A 16 -9.49 -24.50 -14.30
C ALA A 16 -10.26 -23.19 -14.54
N ILE A 17 -11.16 -23.19 -15.52
CA ILE A 17 -12.02 -22.04 -15.83
C ILE A 17 -13.14 -21.93 -14.79
N PRO A 18 -13.21 -20.85 -14.00
CA PRO A 18 -14.33 -20.59 -13.09
C PRO A 18 -15.66 -20.49 -13.84
N GLN A 19 -16.74 -20.95 -13.22
CA GLN A 19 -18.05 -21.07 -13.88
C GLN A 19 -18.62 -19.71 -14.31
N ASP A 20 -18.44 -18.69 -13.49
CA ASP A 20 -18.82 -17.30 -13.75
C ASP A 20 -18.06 -16.70 -14.94
N LEU A 21 -16.74 -16.88 -15.02
CA LEU A 21 -15.97 -16.47 -16.20
C LEU A 21 -16.42 -17.20 -17.46
N ARG A 22 -16.61 -18.52 -17.38
CA ARG A 22 -17.14 -19.31 -18.51
C ARG A 22 -18.42 -18.68 -19.02
N ARG A 23 -19.32 -18.30 -18.10
CA ARG A 23 -20.59 -17.72 -18.46
C ARG A 23 -20.47 -16.31 -19.03
N LEU A 24 -19.60 -15.46 -18.47
CA LEU A 24 -19.29 -14.14 -19.04
C LEU A 24 -18.78 -14.24 -20.48
N VAL A 25 -17.88 -15.20 -20.76
CA VAL A 25 -17.38 -15.44 -22.13
C VAL A 25 -18.51 -15.86 -23.07
N GLU A 26 -19.39 -16.76 -22.64
CA GLU A 26 -20.55 -17.16 -23.45
C GLU A 26 -21.43 -15.96 -23.81
N LEU A 27 -21.75 -15.11 -22.82
CA LEU A 27 -22.54 -13.90 -23.05
C LEU A 27 -21.84 -12.92 -24.00
N GLN A 28 -20.52 -12.79 -23.90
CA GLN A 28 -19.77 -11.94 -24.82
C GLN A 28 -19.80 -12.49 -26.25
N LEU A 29 -19.55 -13.79 -26.41
CA LEU A 29 -19.56 -14.45 -27.72
C LEU A 29 -20.95 -14.41 -28.38
N ASP A 30 -22.01 -14.42 -27.57
CA ASP A 30 -23.40 -14.33 -28.02
C ASP A 30 -23.86 -12.86 -28.21
N GLY A 31 -22.99 -11.87 -27.92
CA GLY A 31 -23.28 -10.44 -28.07
C GLY A 31 -24.26 -9.88 -27.02
N LEU A 32 -24.47 -10.62 -25.92
CA LEU A 32 -25.45 -10.29 -24.89
C LEU A 32 -24.91 -9.28 -23.86
N LEU A 33 -23.59 -9.26 -23.60
CA LEU A 33 -22.99 -8.28 -22.69
C LEU A 33 -23.16 -6.84 -23.17
N HIS A 34 -23.18 -6.59 -24.49
CA HIS A 34 -23.34 -5.25 -25.08
C HIS A 34 -24.66 -5.12 -25.86
N GLY A 35 -25.62 -6.01 -25.59
CA GLY A 35 -26.92 -6.02 -26.22
C GLY A 35 -27.87 -4.95 -25.65
N PRO A 36 -29.03 -4.71 -26.30
CA PRO A 36 -30.03 -3.74 -25.84
C PRO A 36 -30.65 -4.08 -24.48
N ASP A 37 -30.60 -5.35 -24.07
CA ASP A 37 -31.12 -5.85 -22.79
C ASP A 37 -30.01 -6.01 -21.74
N SER A 38 -28.80 -5.49 -22.00
CA SER A 38 -27.71 -5.48 -21.03
C SER A 38 -27.94 -4.40 -19.97
N VAL A 39 -27.39 -4.63 -18.78
CA VAL A 39 -27.43 -3.71 -17.66
C VAL A 39 -26.00 -3.29 -17.32
N GLN A 40 -25.86 -2.11 -16.72
CA GLN A 40 -24.61 -1.78 -16.06
C GLN A 40 -24.44 -2.69 -14.83
N PRO A 41 -23.25 -3.26 -14.55
CA PRO A 41 -21.93 -2.97 -15.14
C PRO A 41 -21.59 -3.73 -16.43
N PHE A 42 -22.36 -4.75 -16.81
CA PHE A 42 -21.98 -5.69 -17.88
C PHE A 42 -21.87 -5.05 -19.26
N ALA A 43 -22.60 -3.96 -19.50
CA ALA A 43 -22.52 -3.19 -20.75
C ALA A 43 -21.15 -2.55 -21.00
N GLU A 44 -20.38 -2.28 -19.94
CA GLU A 44 -19.09 -1.57 -19.99
C GLU A 44 -17.87 -2.48 -19.89
N VAL A 45 -18.08 -3.79 -19.68
CA VAL A 45 -16.99 -4.73 -19.45
C VAL A 45 -16.78 -5.61 -20.66
N ARG A 46 -15.53 -5.97 -20.92
CA ARG A 46 -15.15 -6.82 -22.03
C ARG A 46 -14.19 -7.89 -21.55
N VAL A 47 -14.50 -9.15 -21.84
CA VAL A 47 -13.55 -10.24 -21.62
C VAL A 47 -12.46 -10.15 -22.68
N LEU A 48 -11.20 -10.16 -22.27
CA LEU A 48 -10.05 -10.02 -23.16
C LEU A 48 -9.90 -11.27 -24.04
N ALA A 49 -9.73 -11.07 -25.36
CA ALA A 49 -9.63 -12.14 -26.35
C ALA A 49 -8.31 -12.94 -26.22
N PRO A 50 -8.18 -14.14 -26.81
CA PRO A 50 -6.93 -14.89 -26.78
C PRO A 50 -5.71 -14.05 -27.22
N GLY A 51 -4.66 -14.04 -26.40
CA GLY A 51 -3.42 -13.30 -26.68
C GLY A 51 -3.54 -11.77 -26.63
N GLU A 52 -4.72 -11.22 -26.37
CA GLU A 52 -4.91 -9.79 -26.23
C GLU A 52 -4.30 -9.28 -24.92
N LEU A 53 -3.41 -8.29 -25.02
CA LEU A 53 -2.84 -7.57 -23.89
C LEU A 53 -3.50 -6.19 -23.79
N HIS A 54 -3.95 -5.84 -22.59
CA HIS A 54 -4.37 -4.47 -22.30
C HIS A 54 -3.15 -3.54 -22.21
N SER A 55 -3.33 -2.25 -22.47
CA SER A 55 -2.23 -1.26 -22.43
C SER A 55 -1.52 -1.22 -21.07
N LEU A 56 -2.25 -1.39 -19.97
CA LEU A 56 -1.68 -1.48 -18.62
C LEU A 56 -0.79 -2.71 -18.41
N GLN A 57 -0.99 -3.78 -19.20
CA GLN A 57 -0.16 -4.98 -19.18
C GLN A 57 1.00 -4.91 -20.17
N ASP A 58 1.00 -3.93 -21.07
CA ASP A 58 2.03 -3.77 -22.09
C ASP A 58 3.13 -2.82 -21.59
N PRO A 59 4.36 -3.33 -21.36
CA PRO A 59 5.47 -2.52 -20.86
C PRO A 59 5.77 -1.30 -21.73
N ARG A 60 5.42 -1.34 -23.03
CA ARG A 60 5.69 -0.26 -23.99
C ARG A 60 4.90 1.02 -23.73
N TYR A 61 3.80 0.93 -22.97
CA TYR A 61 2.94 2.07 -22.65
C TYR A 61 3.25 2.69 -21.28
N ARG A 62 4.19 2.11 -20.52
CA ARG A 62 4.61 2.65 -19.22
C ARG A 62 5.75 3.64 -19.41
N GLY A 63 5.75 4.72 -18.63
CA GLY A 63 6.83 5.72 -18.67
C GLY A 63 8.19 5.11 -18.37
N HIS A 64 9.24 5.59 -19.04
CA HIS A 64 10.62 5.12 -18.85
C HIS A 64 11.58 6.25 -18.45
N ASP A 65 11.04 7.45 -18.22
CA ASP A 65 11.85 8.66 -18.16
C ASP A 65 12.35 8.97 -16.73
N ASN A 66 11.80 8.29 -15.71
CA ASN A 66 12.33 8.38 -14.35
C ASN A 66 12.46 7.00 -13.68
N PRO A 67 13.42 6.83 -12.74
CA PRO A 67 13.69 5.55 -12.08
C PRO A 67 12.48 4.94 -11.38
N GLY A 68 11.56 5.76 -10.85
CA GLY A 68 10.38 5.24 -10.17
C GLY A 68 9.35 4.64 -11.11
N GLN A 69 9.12 5.25 -12.27
CA GLN A 69 8.27 4.63 -13.29
C GLN A 69 8.85 3.31 -13.80
N VAL A 70 10.17 3.23 -13.98
CA VAL A 70 10.85 1.98 -14.37
C VAL A 70 10.71 0.92 -13.28
N ALA A 71 10.89 1.28 -12.01
CA ALA A 71 10.72 0.36 -10.89
C ALA A 71 9.28 -0.13 -10.73
N ASN A 72 8.30 0.79 -10.84
CA ASN A 72 6.89 0.47 -10.81
C ASN A 72 6.51 -0.48 -11.95
N GLY A 73 6.98 -0.20 -13.17
CA GLY A 73 6.76 -1.06 -14.32
C GLY A 73 7.28 -2.49 -14.09
N ARG A 74 8.49 -2.65 -13.53
CA ARG A 74 9.04 -3.98 -13.21
C ARG A 74 8.26 -4.69 -12.10
N ALA A 75 7.90 -3.96 -11.04
CA ALA A 75 7.10 -4.50 -9.96
C ALA A 75 5.73 -5.00 -10.46
N MET A 76 5.06 -4.20 -11.30
CA MET A 76 3.80 -4.60 -11.94
C MET A 76 3.96 -5.85 -12.81
N ASP A 77 5.02 -5.94 -13.63
CA ASP A 77 5.26 -7.10 -14.49
C ASP A 77 5.37 -8.41 -13.69
N GLU A 78 6.05 -8.36 -12.54
CA GLU A 78 6.20 -9.52 -11.68
C GLU A 78 4.92 -9.88 -10.92
N VAL A 79 4.16 -8.91 -10.42
CA VAL A 79 2.84 -9.21 -9.84
C VAL A 79 1.91 -9.80 -10.90
N LEU A 80 1.88 -9.23 -12.10
CA LEU A 80 1.08 -9.75 -13.22
C LEU A 80 1.56 -11.12 -13.71
N ALA A 81 2.82 -11.50 -13.48
CA ALA A 81 3.30 -12.87 -13.72
C ALA A 81 2.58 -13.90 -12.83
N HIS A 82 1.97 -13.48 -11.73
CA HIS A 82 1.14 -14.30 -10.84
C HIS A 82 -0.37 -14.10 -11.01
N ALA A 83 -0.80 -13.23 -11.94
CA ALA A 83 -2.22 -12.96 -12.19
C ALA A 83 -2.70 -13.54 -13.53
N ALA A 84 -3.99 -13.84 -13.62
CA ALA A 84 -4.68 -14.04 -14.89
C ALA A 84 -5.70 -12.92 -15.08
N VAL A 85 -5.31 -11.86 -15.77
CA VAL A 85 -6.22 -10.76 -16.12
C VAL A 85 -7.14 -11.21 -17.25
N VAL A 86 -8.44 -11.12 -17.02
CA VAL A 86 -9.46 -11.66 -17.94
C VAL A 86 -10.45 -10.62 -18.41
N VAL A 87 -10.69 -9.56 -17.65
CA VAL A 87 -11.70 -8.55 -17.96
C VAL A 87 -11.05 -7.18 -18.03
N ASP A 88 -11.39 -6.47 -19.10
CA ASP A 88 -11.27 -5.02 -19.27
C ASP A 88 -12.58 -4.41 -18.75
N GLY A 89 -12.52 -3.82 -17.56
CA GLY A 89 -13.67 -3.40 -16.78
C GLY A 89 -14.09 -1.96 -17.06
N PHE A 90 -15.04 -1.48 -16.25
CA PHE A 90 -15.43 -0.07 -16.24
C PHE A 90 -14.26 0.80 -15.74
N ASN A 91 -14.26 2.07 -16.13
CA ASN A 91 -13.19 3.05 -15.85
C ASN A 91 -11.77 2.65 -16.33
N GLY A 92 -11.64 1.60 -17.14
CA GLY A 92 -10.35 1.07 -17.59
C GLY A 92 -9.63 0.20 -16.54
N ASP A 93 -10.34 -0.16 -15.46
CA ASP A 93 -9.83 -1.07 -14.45
C ASP A 93 -9.85 -2.50 -14.98
N LEU A 94 -8.81 -3.27 -14.65
CA LEU A 94 -8.67 -4.65 -15.07
C LEU A 94 -9.06 -5.60 -13.95
N PHE A 95 -9.81 -6.64 -14.28
CA PHE A 95 -10.16 -7.70 -13.33
C PHE A 95 -9.60 -9.05 -13.76
N GLY A 96 -9.22 -9.85 -12.75
CA GLY A 96 -8.54 -11.10 -12.96
C GLY A 96 -8.58 -12.03 -11.75
N TYR A 97 -7.82 -13.10 -11.86
CA TYR A 97 -7.60 -14.04 -10.78
C TYR A 97 -6.17 -13.97 -10.26
N TRP A 98 -6.02 -13.99 -8.95
CA TRP A 98 -4.74 -14.14 -8.29
C TRP A 98 -4.34 -15.62 -8.24
N LEU A 99 -3.24 -15.97 -8.89
CA LEU A 99 -2.77 -17.34 -9.13
C LEU A 99 -1.34 -17.55 -8.59
N HIS A 100 -0.99 -16.88 -7.50
CA HIS A 100 0.35 -17.01 -6.91
C HIS A 100 0.58 -18.44 -6.39
N PRO A 101 1.78 -19.03 -6.59
CA PRO A 101 2.04 -20.44 -6.26
C PRO A 101 1.91 -20.79 -4.78
N ASP A 102 2.06 -19.81 -3.89
CA ASP A 102 1.88 -19.99 -2.44
C ASP A 102 0.41 -19.93 -2.00
N GLU A 103 -0.50 -19.51 -2.89
CA GLU A 103 -1.93 -19.55 -2.59
C GLU A 103 -2.41 -21.00 -2.53
N PRO A 104 -3.36 -21.32 -1.62
CA PRO A 104 -3.94 -22.64 -1.59
C PRO A 104 -4.60 -22.93 -2.94
N ALA A 105 -4.41 -24.14 -3.46
CA ALA A 105 -5.09 -24.64 -4.65
C ALA A 105 -6.58 -24.91 -4.37
N THR A 106 -7.30 -23.86 -4.02
CA THR A 106 -8.75 -23.84 -3.93
C THR A 106 -9.28 -23.73 -5.36
N GLY A 107 -10.44 -24.33 -5.64
CA GLY A 107 -11.12 -24.10 -6.93
C GLY A 107 -11.67 -22.67 -7.08
N ARG A 108 -11.26 -21.73 -6.23
CA ARG A 108 -11.79 -20.37 -6.09
C ARG A 108 -10.64 -19.40 -5.80
N PRO A 109 -9.80 -19.08 -6.79
CA PRO A 109 -8.75 -18.08 -6.63
C PRO A 109 -9.34 -16.72 -6.26
N ALA A 110 -8.61 -15.93 -5.48
CA ALA A 110 -9.02 -14.58 -5.14
C ALA A 110 -9.11 -13.69 -6.39
N ILE A 111 -10.01 -12.70 -6.35
CA ILE A 111 -10.14 -11.73 -7.42
C ILE A 111 -9.06 -10.66 -7.28
N LEU A 112 -8.43 -10.33 -8.40
CA LEU A 112 -7.46 -9.25 -8.51
C LEU A 112 -8.08 -8.11 -9.31
N LYS A 113 -7.93 -6.88 -8.83
CA LYS A 113 -8.17 -5.65 -9.57
C LYS A 113 -6.84 -4.95 -9.83
N LEU A 114 -6.69 -4.36 -11.02
CA LEU A 114 -5.59 -3.47 -11.36
C LEU A 114 -6.18 -2.20 -11.96
N ASP A 115 -6.01 -1.06 -11.29
CA ASP A 115 -6.56 0.20 -11.76
C ASP A 115 -5.68 0.88 -12.83
N THR A 116 -6.19 1.98 -13.37
CA THR A 116 -5.47 2.79 -14.37
C THR A 116 -4.22 3.51 -13.84
N GLU A 117 -4.04 3.62 -12.53
CA GLU A 117 -2.84 4.15 -11.89
C GLU A 117 -1.76 3.08 -11.68
N GLY A 118 -2.07 1.81 -11.97
CA GLY A 118 -1.18 0.68 -11.76
C GLY A 118 -1.21 0.14 -10.33
N GLN A 119 -2.24 0.47 -9.55
CA GLN A 119 -2.44 -0.03 -8.19
C GLN A 119 -3.22 -1.34 -8.24
N PHE A 120 -2.78 -2.29 -7.43
CA PHE A 120 -3.48 -3.56 -7.25
C PHE A 120 -4.46 -3.46 -6.09
N ASP A 121 -5.56 -4.18 -6.19
CA ASP A 121 -6.47 -4.45 -5.09
C ASP A 121 -7.02 -5.89 -5.18
N THR A 122 -7.62 -6.35 -4.09
CA THR A 122 -8.27 -7.65 -3.97
C THR A 122 -9.70 -7.43 -3.53
N PRO A 123 -10.59 -7.08 -4.48
CA PRO A 123 -11.99 -6.81 -4.17
C PRO A 123 -12.65 -8.03 -3.53
N GLU A 124 -13.63 -7.77 -2.68
CA GLU A 124 -14.40 -8.81 -2.01
C GLU A 124 -15.41 -9.42 -2.98
N GLY A 125 -15.66 -10.72 -2.85
CA GLY A 125 -16.54 -11.47 -3.73
C GLY A 125 -16.12 -12.93 -3.82
N ALA A 126 -17.11 -13.84 -3.80
CA ALA A 126 -16.87 -15.26 -4.04
C ALA A 126 -16.67 -15.57 -5.54
N THR A 127 -17.07 -14.65 -6.42
CA THR A 127 -16.97 -14.74 -7.88
C THR A 127 -16.42 -13.44 -8.47
N LEU A 128 -15.89 -13.50 -9.70
CA LEU A 128 -15.48 -12.34 -10.48
C LEU A 128 -16.67 -11.41 -10.73
N VAL A 129 -17.85 -11.97 -10.98
CA VAL A 129 -19.10 -11.22 -11.17
C VAL A 129 -19.46 -10.43 -9.92
N GLU A 130 -19.41 -11.03 -8.73
CA GLU A 130 -19.66 -10.32 -7.47
C GLU A 130 -18.69 -9.16 -7.28
N ALA A 131 -17.38 -9.41 -7.43
CA ALA A 131 -16.37 -8.38 -7.28
C ALA A 131 -16.59 -7.21 -8.25
N MET A 132 -16.91 -7.48 -9.52
CA MET A 132 -17.17 -6.44 -10.52
C MET A 132 -18.46 -5.65 -10.23
N VAL A 133 -19.54 -6.34 -9.89
CA VAL A 133 -20.84 -5.70 -9.60
C VAL A 133 -20.71 -4.77 -8.39
N PHE A 134 -20.13 -5.27 -7.31
CA PHE A 134 -19.99 -4.46 -6.12
C PHE A 134 -18.94 -3.37 -6.29
N ASP A 135 -17.85 -3.58 -7.02
CA ASP A 135 -16.91 -2.47 -7.32
C ASP A 135 -17.58 -1.35 -8.14
N TRP A 136 -18.47 -1.68 -9.08
CA TRP A 136 -19.21 -0.70 -9.89
C TRP A 136 -20.23 0.10 -9.08
N LEU A 137 -20.99 -0.59 -8.23
CA LEU A 137 -21.97 0.03 -7.34
C LEU A 137 -21.30 1.10 -6.47
N GLY A 138 -20.12 0.83 -5.90
CA GLY A 138 -19.55 1.76 -4.93
C GLY A 138 -20.32 1.71 -3.60
N TYR A 139 -20.27 2.75 -2.78
CA TYR A 139 -20.71 2.68 -1.38
C TYR A 139 -22.07 3.33 -1.10
N ASP A 140 -22.82 3.79 -2.12
CA ASP A 140 -24.07 4.54 -1.92
C ASP A 140 -25.33 3.66 -2.05
N GLU A 141 -25.65 2.94 -0.98
CA GLU A 141 -26.67 1.88 -1.00
C GLU A 141 -28.11 2.35 -1.26
N GLU A 142 -28.45 3.63 -0.96
CA GLU A 142 -29.84 4.10 -1.02
C GLU A 142 -30.31 4.45 -2.43
N GLU A 143 -29.44 5.05 -3.26
CA GLU A 143 -29.77 5.38 -4.66
C GLU A 143 -29.64 4.16 -5.60
N GLU A 144 -28.93 3.12 -5.16
CA GLU A 144 -28.54 1.97 -5.98
C GLU A 144 -29.45 0.75 -5.86
N ALA A 145 -30.40 0.74 -4.92
CA ALA A 145 -31.24 -0.44 -4.66
C ALA A 145 -32.08 -0.89 -5.87
N GLU A 146 -32.62 0.06 -6.65
CA GLU A 146 -33.38 -0.25 -7.88
C GLU A 146 -32.45 -0.83 -8.96
N TYR A 147 -31.27 -0.22 -9.18
CA TYR A 147 -30.27 -0.73 -10.12
C TYR A 147 -29.75 -2.12 -9.73
N PHE A 148 -29.52 -2.35 -8.44
CA PHE A 148 -29.07 -3.65 -7.96
C PHE A 148 -30.10 -4.75 -8.24
N ALA A 149 -31.40 -4.46 -8.14
CA ALA A 149 -32.45 -5.40 -8.51
C ALA A 149 -32.40 -5.78 -10.00
N GLU A 150 -32.16 -4.81 -10.89
CA GLU A 150 -31.98 -5.07 -12.32
C GLU A 150 -30.74 -5.93 -12.61
N ILE A 151 -29.64 -5.68 -11.90
CA ILE A 151 -28.41 -6.49 -11.98
C ILE A 151 -28.66 -7.93 -11.53
N VAL A 152 -29.37 -8.13 -10.42
CA VAL A 152 -29.75 -9.45 -9.93
C VAL A 152 -30.61 -10.18 -10.96
N GLU A 153 -31.63 -9.51 -11.52
CA GLU A 153 -32.49 -10.11 -12.54
C GLU A 153 -31.70 -10.51 -13.80
N PHE A 154 -30.79 -9.64 -14.26
CA PHE A 154 -29.90 -9.95 -15.37
C PHE A 154 -29.03 -11.18 -15.06
N CYS A 155 -28.42 -11.23 -13.88
CA CYS A 155 -27.60 -12.36 -13.46
C CYS A 155 -28.41 -13.66 -13.42
N GLU A 156 -29.61 -13.65 -12.85
CA GLU A 156 -30.49 -14.82 -12.75
C GLU A 156 -30.94 -15.31 -14.14
N ARG A 157 -31.39 -14.38 -14.99
CA ARG A 157 -31.81 -14.67 -16.38
C ARG A 157 -30.68 -15.30 -17.19
N HIS A 158 -29.46 -14.83 -16.98
CA HIS A 158 -28.30 -15.29 -17.70
C HIS A 158 -27.49 -16.34 -16.95
N GLY A 159 -27.89 -16.81 -15.77
CA GLY A 159 -27.16 -17.85 -15.03
C GLY A 159 -25.75 -17.43 -14.56
N LEU A 160 -25.54 -16.14 -14.28
CA LEU A 160 -24.35 -15.64 -13.61
C LEU A 160 -24.53 -15.78 -12.09
N GLU A 161 -23.54 -16.34 -11.41
CA GLU A 161 -23.59 -16.53 -9.96
C GLU A 161 -23.30 -15.19 -9.25
N LEU A 162 -24.37 -14.58 -8.76
CA LEU A 162 -24.35 -13.44 -7.84
C LEU A 162 -25.10 -13.90 -6.58
N SER A 163 -24.36 -14.32 -5.55
CA SER A 163 -24.94 -14.87 -4.31
C SER A 163 -25.11 -13.81 -3.23
N ALA A 164 -24.16 -12.87 -3.13
CA ALA A 164 -24.26 -11.71 -2.25
C ALA A 164 -25.45 -10.81 -2.65
N ARG A 165 -26.17 -10.32 -1.64
CA ARG A 165 -27.28 -9.36 -1.78
C ARG A 165 -26.98 -8.01 -1.11
N SER A 166 -25.81 -7.88 -0.50
CA SER A 166 -25.27 -6.65 0.06
C SER A 166 -23.76 -6.78 0.22
N ARG A 167 -23.06 -5.66 0.46
CA ARG A 167 -21.61 -5.65 0.69
C ARG A 167 -21.19 -6.49 1.89
N ASP A 168 -21.97 -6.43 2.98
CA ASP A 168 -21.72 -7.22 4.19
C ASP A 168 -21.75 -8.74 3.98
N GLN A 169 -22.27 -9.20 2.84
CA GLN A 169 -22.30 -10.63 2.48
C GLN A 169 -21.11 -11.04 1.59
N LEU A 170 -20.30 -10.08 1.14
CA LEU A 170 -19.14 -10.38 0.32
C LEU A 170 -18.11 -11.15 1.13
N VAL A 171 -17.49 -12.12 0.46
CA VAL A 171 -16.44 -12.95 1.04
C VAL A 171 -15.12 -12.46 0.50
N LYS A 172 -14.18 -12.11 1.40
CA LYS A 172 -12.78 -11.91 1.05
C LYS A 172 -12.00 -13.18 1.36
N PRO A 173 -11.56 -13.96 0.36
CA PRO A 173 -10.71 -15.11 0.59
C PRO A 173 -9.41 -14.66 1.30
N PRO A 174 -8.94 -15.40 2.32
CA PRO A 174 -7.63 -15.11 2.90
C PRO A 174 -6.55 -15.34 1.85
N LEU A 175 -5.58 -14.43 1.81
CA LEU A 175 -4.45 -14.47 0.90
C LEU A 175 -3.20 -14.96 1.63
N ALA A 176 -2.49 -15.92 1.05
CA ALA A 176 -1.15 -16.27 1.51
C ALA A 176 -0.15 -15.17 1.14
N VAL A 177 -0.31 -14.57 -0.04
CA VAL A 177 0.49 -13.45 -0.55
C VAL A 177 -0.44 -12.36 -1.06
N ASP A 178 -0.45 -11.23 -0.36
CA ASP A 178 -1.19 -10.05 -0.77
C ASP A 178 -0.50 -9.36 -1.98
N PRO A 179 -1.18 -9.20 -3.13
CA PRO A 179 -0.59 -8.62 -4.33
C PRO A 179 -0.22 -7.14 -4.17
N VAL A 180 -0.94 -6.39 -3.32
CA VAL A 180 -0.64 -4.98 -3.01
C VAL A 180 0.68 -4.90 -2.26
N LEU A 181 0.84 -5.74 -1.24
CA LEU A 181 2.09 -5.81 -0.46
C LEU A 181 3.26 -6.37 -1.28
N LEU A 182 3.00 -7.32 -2.18
CA LEU A 182 4.02 -7.83 -3.10
C LEU A 182 4.48 -6.75 -4.07
N HIS A 183 3.56 -6.01 -4.68
CA HIS A 183 3.87 -4.89 -5.57
C HIS A 183 4.73 -3.85 -4.88
N ASP A 184 4.31 -3.38 -3.70
CA ASP A 184 5.05 -2.39 -2.92
C ASP A 184 6.46 -2.89 -2.54
N ARG A 185 6.60 -4.16 -2.12
CA ARG A 185 7.90 -4.76 -1.85
C ARG A 185 8.79 -4.76 -3.09
N LEU A 186 8.28 -5.21 -4.24
CA LEU A 186 9.04 -5.28 -5.49
C LEU A 186 9.42 -3.89 -6.00
N TYR A 187 8.50 -2.92 -5.91
CA TYR A 187 8.78 -1.53 -6.23
C TYR A 187 9.95 -1.00 -5.39
N ARG A 188 9.94 -1.26 -4.07
CA ARG A 188 11.03 -0.90 -3.18
C ARG A 188 12.34 -1.61 -3.52
N THR A 189 12.29 -2.88 -3.91
CA THR A 189 13.47 -3.61 -4.40
C THR A 189 14.05 -2.98 -5.66
N TYR A 190 13.20 -2.49 -6.58
CA TYR A 190 13.64 -1.86 -7.83
C TYR A 190 14.01 -0.38 -7.70
N GLN A 191 13.48 0.31 -6.70
CA GLN A 191 13.84 1.67 -6.33
C GLN A 191 14.13 1.78 -4.82
N PRO A 192 15.23 1.17 -4.36
CA PRO A 192 15.55 1.18 -2.93
C PRO A 192 15.90 2.58 -2.44
N PHE A 193 16.22 3.49 -3.35
CA PHE A 193 16.76 4.81 -3.02
C PHE A 193 15.68 5.82 -2.64
N THR A 194 15.75 6.33 -1.41
CA THR A 194 15.01 7.52 -0.97
C THR A 194 15.96 8.72 -0.97
N PRO A 195 15.63 9.82 -1.65
CA PRO A 195 16.44 11.04 -1.61
C PRO A 195 16.63 11.51 -0.17
N ARG A 196 17.90 11.66 0.21
CA ARG A 196 18.28 12.25 1.50
C ARG A 196 18.04 13.77 1.44
N PRO A 197 17.44 14.39 2.47
CA PRO A 197 17.29 15.84 2.53
C PRO A 197 18.66 16.53 2.63
N GLU A 198 18.77 17.72 2.05
CA GLU A 198 20.01 18.50 2.08
C GLU A 198 20.37 18.93 3.52
N PRO A 199 21.64 18.80 3.96
CA PRO A 199 22.07 19.13 5.32
C PRO A 199 21.72 20.56 5.76
N ALA A 200 21.70 21.52 4.83
CA ALA A 200 21.36 22.92 5.11
C ALA A 200 19.91 23.15 5.57
N GLN A 201 19.08 22.11 5.55
CA GLN A 201 17.69 22.14 6.03
C GLN A 201 17.54 21.64 7.47
N VAL A 202 18.62 21.15 8.08
CA VAL A 202 18.65 20.63 9.46
C VAL A 202 19.31 21.68 10.36
N ASP A 203 18.49 22.55 10.96
CA ASP A 203 18.98 23.52 11.95
C ASP A 203 19.42 22.76 13.21
N THR A 204 20.73 22.77 13.48
CA THR A 204 21.39 22.03 14.57
C THR A 204 21.79 22.94 15.73
N GLY A 205 21.01 23.99 16.01
CA GLY A 205 21.20 24.85 17.18
C GLY A 205 21.36 24.09 18.52
N GLU A 206 21.53 24.81 19.63
CA GLU A 206 21.88 24.26 20.96
C GLU A 206 20.91 23.20 21.54
N HIS A 207 19.82 22.87 20.87
CA HIS A 207 18.90 21.81 21.24
C HIS A 207 19.32 20.50 20.58
N ALA A 208 19.61 19.47 21.40
CA ALA A 208 19.98 18.11 21.04
C ALA A 208 19.62 17.75 19.58
N ALA A 209 20.67 17.72 18.76
CA ALA A 209 20.65 17.83 17.31
C ALA A 209 19.56 16.97 16.66
N ALA A 210 18.84 17.57 15.73
CA ALA A 210 17.98 16.88 14.80
C ALA A 210 18.81 15.86 14.00
N VAL A 211 18.80 14.60 14.42
CA VAL A 211 19.55 13.52 13.76
C VAL A 211 18.85 12.99 12.50
N VAL A 212 17.58 13.34 12.32
CA VAL A 212 16.80 12.99 11.12
C VAL A 212 17.39 13.70 9.91
N GLY A 213 17.64 12.95 8.84
CA GLY A 213 18.37 13.43 7.66
C GLY A 213 19.88 13.20 7.72
N LEU A 214 20.44 12.75 8.85
CA LEU A 214 21.86 12.39 8.95
C LEU A 214 22.12 10.98 8.41
N GLY A 215 23.29 10.80 7.81
CA GLY A 215 23.80 9.52 7.32
C GLY A 215 24.49 8.73 8.44
N LEU A 216 24.59 7.41 8.30
CA LEU A 216 25.27 6.56 9.29
C LEU A 216 26.75 6.92 9.54
N ALA A 217 27.39 7.57 8.58
CA ALA A 217 28.75 8.08 8.72
C ALA A 217 28.84 9.37 9.55
N ASP A 218 27.73 10.05 9.83
CA ASP A 218 27.72 11.32 10.55
C ASP A 218 27.87 11.09 12.07
N GLU A 219 28.92 11.65 12.66
CA GLU A 219 29.26 11.50 14.09
C GLU A 219 28.09 11.75 15.07
N PRO A 220 27.24 12.80 14.91
CA PRO A 220 26.13 13.03 15.84
C PRO A 220 25.14 11.85 15.89
N LEU A 221 24.87 11.24 14.73
CA LEU A 221 23.98 10.09 14.65
C LEU A 221 24.64 8.84 15.24
N ARG A 222 25.93 8.60 14.96
CA ARG A 222 26.68 7.49 15.59
C ARG A 222 26.69 7.59 17.11
N GLY A 223 26.91 8.80 17.64
CA GLY A 223 26.89 9.06 19.07
C GLY A 223 25.54 8.77 19.71
N LEU A 224 24.43 9.13 19.05
CA LEU A 224 23.09 8.77 19.50
C LEU A 224 22.85 7.26 19.44
N LEU A 225 23.22 6.61 18.33
CA LEU A 225 23.03 5.17 18.14
C LEU A 225 23.79 4.35 19.18
N ALA A 226 25.03 4.72 19.49
CA ALA A 226 25.80 4.10 20.57
C ALA A 226 25.08 4.22 21.94
N GLN A 227 24.52 5.39 22.25
CA GLN A 227 23.72 5.61 23.47
C GLN A 227 22.41 4.80 23.48
N LEU A 228 21.85 4.52 22.31
CA LEU A 228 20.69 3.64 22.15
C LEU A 228 21.06 2.15 22.14
N GLY A 229 22.33 1.77 22.39
CA GLY A 229 22.79 0.38 22.41
C GLY A 229 23.07 -0.21 21.03
N LEU A 230 23.31 0.64 20.03
CA LEU A 230 23.62 0.28 18.64
C LEU A 230 24.99 0.86 18.22
N PRO A 231 26.11 0.42 18.82
CA PRO A 231 27.44 1.00 18.58
C PRO A 231 28.01 0.71 17.19
N GLU A 232 27.53 -0.35 16.53
CA GLU A 232 27.94 -0.76 15.18
C GLU A 232 26.72 -0.73 14.24
N PRO A 233 26.21 0.47 13.91
CA PRO A 233 24.95 0.59 13.20
C PRO A 233 25.00 0.06 11.77
N GLU A 234 26.16 0.08 11.11
CA GLU A 234 26.32 -0.54 9.79
C GLU A 234 26.09 -2.05 9.81
N ALA A 235 26.60 -2.74 10.84
CA ALA A 235 26.40 -4.19 10.98
C ALA A 235 24.93 -4.51 11.27
N ALA A 236 24.31 -3.75 12.16
CA ALA A 236 22.88 -3.89 12.47
C ALA A 236 21.98 -3.62 11.24
N VAL A 237 22.33 -2.60 10.44
CA VAL A 237 21.61 -2.32 9.19
C VAL A 237 21.82 -3.42 8.16
N ALA A 238 23.05 -3.89 7.97
CA ALA A 238 23.36 -4.97 7.03
C ALA A 238 22.68 -6.31 7.41
N GLU A 239 22.50 -6.59 8.69
CA GLU A 239 21.80 -7.79 9.17
C GLU A 239 20.30 -7.78 8.83
N LEU A 240 19.68 -6.60 8.85
CA LEU A 240 18.23 -6.43 8.65
C LEU A 240 17.85 -5.97 7.25
N ASP A 241 18.83 -5.61 6.42
CA ASP A 241 18.57 -5.18 5.04
C ASP A 241 18.02 -6.35 4.21
N THR A 242 16.81 -6.15 3.71
CA THR A 242 16.10 -7.11 2.86
C THR A 242 16.22 -6.77 1.38
N GLY A 243 17.01 -5.75 1.03
CA GLY A 243 17.16 -5.23 -0.34
C GLY A 243 16.07 -4.23 -0.73
N THR A 244 15.18 -3.86 0.19
CA THR A 244 14.09 -2.89 -0.04
C THR A 244 14.53 -1.43 0.13
N GLY A 245 15.78 -1.21 0.57
CA GLY A 245 16.31 0.12 0.88
C GLY A 245 15.68 0.76 2.12
N GLU A 246 14.95 -0.01 2.94
CA GLU A 246 14.42 0.39 4.25
C GLU A 246 14.91 -0.57 5.33
N VAL A 247 15.42 -0.03 6.43
CA VAL A 247 15.73 -0.82 7.63
C VAL A 247 15.14 -0.15 8.86
N ARG A 248 14.50 -0.94 9.73
CA ARG A 248 13.99 -0.49 11.01
C ARG A 248 14.82 -1.08 12.14
N LEU A 249 15.44 -0.22 12.94
CA LEU A 249 16.17 -0.59 14.15
C LEU A 249 15.32 -0.32 15.37
N GLN A 250 15.20 -1.31 16.24
CA GLN A 250 14.65 -1.12 17.58
C GLN A 250 15.81 -0.98 18.57
N SER A 251 15.80 0.08 19.38
CA SER A 251 16.78 0.21 20.45
C SER A 251 16.58 -0.89 21.50
N PRO A 252 17.65 -1.61 21.90
CA PRO A 252 17.58 -2.54 23.02
C PRO A 252 17.56 -1.86 24.39
N LEU A 253 17.90 -0.56 24.48
CA LEU A 253 18.02 0.18 25.74
C LEU A 253 16.86 1.13 26.01
N ALA A 254 16.14 1.54 24.96
CA ALA A 254 15.05 2.51 25.08
C ALA A 254 13.87 2.15 24.17
N ASN A 255 12.69 2.71 24.47
CA ASN A 255 11.50 2.53 23.65
C ASN A 255 11.53 3.42 22.39
N VAL A 256 12.54 3.19 21.55
CA VAL A 256 12.86 3.99 20.36
C VAL A 256 12.97 3.09 19.13
N THR A 257 12.22 3.43 18.09
CA THR A 257 12.32 2.81 16.78
C THR A 257 12.90 3.82 15.79
N LEU A 258 13.92 3.42 15.05
CA LEU A 258 14.60 4.24 14.04
C LEU A 258 14.37 3.63 12.66
N THR A 259 14.01 4.44 11.67
CA THR A 259 13.86 3.99 10.28
C THR A 259 14.94 4.62 9.43
N PHE A 260 15.70 3.78 8.73
CA PHE A 260 16.75 4.16 7.81
C PHE A 260 16.32 3.93 6.38
N TYR A 261 16.71 4.83 5.49
CA TYR A 261 16.62 4.62 4.05
C TYR A 261 17.99 4.60 3.40
N LEU A 262 18.12 3.82 2.34
CA LEU A 262 19.26 3.86 1.44
C LEU A 262 19.10 5.07 0.51
N ASP A 263 20.15 5.86 0.33
CA ASP A 263 20.18 6.95 -0.66
C ASP A 263 20.83 6.50 -1.98
N ALA A 264 20.75 7.36 -3.01
CA ALA A 264 21.29 7.06 -4.33
C ALA A 264 22.83 6.89 -4.37
N ALA A 265 23.55 7.36 -3.35
CA ALA A 265 24.99 7.15 -3.19
C ALA A 265 25.30 5.85 -2.43
N SER A 266 24.28 5.01 -2.17
CA SER A 266 24.36 3.80 -1.36
C SER A 266 24.75 4.06 0.10
N GLY A 267 24.47 5.27 0.60
CA GLY A 267 24.58 5.62 2.01
C GLY A 267 23.24 5.42 2.72
N TRP A 268 23.28 4.85 3.93
CA TRP A 268 22.10 4.79 4.79
C TRP A 268 21.95 6.07 5.59
N TRP A 269 20.73 6.58 5.71
CA TRP A 269 20.42 7.78 6.46
C TRP A 269 19.15 7.63 7.30
N LEU A 270 19.10 8.33 8.44
CA LEU A 270 17.98 8.26 9.38
C LEU A 270 16.78 9.05 8.83
N TYR A 271 15.78 8.33 8.35
CA TYR A 271 14.52 8.90 7.87
C TYR A 271 13.61 9.31 9.02
N SER A 272 13.43 8.45 10.02
CA SER A 272 12.57 8.76 11.15
C SER A 272 13.09 8.22 12.47
N ALA A 273 12.82 8.97 13.53
CA ALA A 273 13.00 8.52 14.90
C ALA A 273 11.66 8.60 15.65
N LYS A 274 11.19 7.45 16.12
CA LYS A 274 9.96 7.31 16.90
C LYS A 274 10.31 6.97 18.34
N TYR A 275 9.94 7.85 19.24
CA TYR A 275 10.09 7.69 20.68
C TYR A 275 8.72 7.36 21.26
N ARG A 276 8.63 6.31 22.05
CA ARG A 276 7.44 5.98 22.83
C ARG A 276 7.71 6.27 24.31
N ARG A 277 6.63 6.40 25.08
CA ARG A 277 6.75 6.62 26.52
C ARG A 277 7.68 5.57 27.15
N PRO A 278 8.66 6.00 27.98
CA PRO A 278 9.56 5.08 28.65
C PRO A 278 8.81 4.12 29.57
N THR A 279 9.32 2.90 29.71
CA THR A 279 8.88 1.95 30.74
C THR A 279 10.02 1.68 31.72
N PRO A 280 9.77 1.04 32.88
CA PRO A 280 10.85 0.65 33.78
C PRO A 280 11.91 -0.24 33.12
N GLU A 281 11.52 -1.06 32.15
CA GLU A 281 12.40 -1.97 31.41
C GLU A 281 13.15 -1.27 30.28
N LEU A 282 12.56 -0.23 29.69
CA LEU A 282 13.11 0.53 28.57
C LEU A 282 13.04 2.03 28.89
N ALA A 283 13.89 2.45 29.83
CA ALA A 283 14.02 3.84 30.22
C ALA A 283 14.58 4.68 29.06
N LEU A 284 14.23 5.96 29.01
CA LEU A 284 14.84 6.91 28.08
C LEU A 284 15.69 7.89 28.89
N GLU A 285 16.99 7.63 28.94
CA GLU A 285 17.97 8.49 29.63
C GLU A 285 18.51 9.62 28.73
N LEU A 286 17.96 9.73 27.51
CA LEU A 286 18.43 10.65 26.49
C LEU A 286 17.49 11.85 26.37
N PRO A 287 18.03 13.07 26.16
CA PRO A 287 17.20 14.21 25.84
C PRO A 287 16.46 13.95 24.52
N LEU A 288 15.16 14.24 24.50
CA LEU A 288 14.39 14.17 23.26
C LEU A 288 14.79 15.34 22.32
N PRO A 289 14.69 15.13 21.00
CA PRO A 289 14.95 16.18 20.02
C PRO A 289 14.14 17.44 20.32
N TYR A 290 14.71 18.62 20.02
CA TYR A 290 14.07 19.93 20.19
C TYR A 290 13.56 20.25 21.60
N GLY A 291 14.00 19.50 22.62
CA GLY A 291 13.59 19.72 24.01
C GLY A 291 12.16 19.29 24.29
N PHE A 292 11.60 18.35 23.53
CA PHE A 292 10.34 17.70 23.92
C PHE A 292 10.50 16.91 25.22
N SER A 293 9.39 16.58 25.89
CA SER A 293 9.37 15.75 27.09
C SER A 293 8.12 14.89 27.13
N PHE A 294 8.24 13.66 27.64
CA PHE A 294 7.08 12.83 27.99
C PHE A 294 6.38 13.28 29.28
N ALA A 295 6.99 14.21 30.03
CA ALA A 295 6.40 14.80 31.23
C ALA A 295 5.61 16.09 30.96
N ASP A 296 5.79 16.70 29.79
CA ASP A 296 5.00 17.87 29.40
C ASP A 296 3.64 17.39 28.89
N ASP A 297 2.55 17.81 29.55
CA ASP A 297 1.21 17.61 29.02
C ASP A 297 0.99 18.39 27.72
N ARG A 298 -0.18 18.20 27.09
CA ARG A 298 -0.50 18.87 25.83
C ARG A 298 -0.42 20.39 25.93
N ARG A 299 -0.89 20.98 27.03
CA ARG A 299 -0.87 22.43 27.25
C ARG A 299 0.56 22.93 27.40
N ALA A 300 1.38 22.29 28.23
CA ALA A 300 2.78 22.65 28.42
C ALA A 300 3.58 22.53 27.11
N THR A 301 3.29 21.51 26.31
CA THR A 301 3.86 21.34 24.96
C THR A 301 3.48 22.52 24.05
N HIS A 302 2.21 22.95 24.05
CA HIS A 302 1.75 24.10 23.27
C HIS A 302 2.33 25.42 23.75
N GLU A 303 2.45 25.62 25.07
CA GLU A 303 3.09 26.80 25.64
C GLU A 303 4.57 26.90 25.23
N ARG A 304 5.26 25.76 25.12
CA ARG A 304 6.67 25.70 24.68
C ARG A 304 6.85 25.91 23.18
N PHE A 305 6.07 25.22 22.34
CA PHE A 305 6.30 25.17 20.90
C PHE A 305 5.33 26.00 20.07
N GLY A 306 4.37 26.68 20.72
CA GLY A 306 3.31 27.40 20.06
C GLY A 306 2.18 26.49 19.55
N PRO A 307 1.17 27.07 18.90
CA PRO A 307 0.02 26.32 18.40
C PRO A 307 0.45 25.33 17.29
N PRO A 308 0.02 24.06 17.35
CA PRO A 308 0.36 23.08 16.32
C PRO A 308 -0.40 23.33 15.02
N LYS A 309 0.09 22.77 13.91
CA LYS A 309 -0.71 22.59 12.70
C LYS A 309 -1.62 21.37 12.93
N HIS A 310 -2.94 21.55 12.96
CA HIS A 310 -3.85 20.44 13.24
C HIS A 310 -3.85 19.36 12.15
N SER A 311 -3.78 18.09 12.59
CA SER A 311 -4.19 16.93 11.80
C SER A 311 -5.70 16.73 11.92
N ALA A 312 -6.41 16.56 10.80
CA ALA A 312 -7.87 16.53 10.76
C ALA A 312 -8.52 15.27 11.36
N ARG A 313 -7.76 14.27 11.83
CA ARG A 313 -8.33 12.93 12.11
C ARG A 313 -7.88 12.22 13.40
N LEU A 314 -6.93 12.76 14.18
CA LEU A 314 -6.41 12.11 15.42
C LEU A 314 -5.95 13.17 16.43
N PRO A 315 -5.81 12.85 17.75
CA PRO A 315 -5.18 13.73 18.75
C PRO A 315 -3.65 13.80 18.56
N ILE A 316 -3.23 14.08 17.32
CA ILE A 316 -1.85 14.22 16.91
C ILE A 316 -1.61 15.68 16.55
N ASP A 317 -0.73 16.30 17.32
CA ASP A 317 -0.26 17.64 17.05
C ASP A 317 1.03 17.60 16.23
N ARG A 318 1.18 18.60 15.35
CA ARG A 318 2.28 18.68 14.40
C ARG A 318 2.99 20.03 14.51
N TRP A 319 4.31 19.99 14.67
CA TRP A 319 5.19 21.16 14.61
C TRP A 319 6.24 21.00 13.51
N GLN A 320 6.73 22.13 12.99
CA GLN A 320 7.75 22.16 11.95
C GLN A 320 8.99 22.89 12.46
N PHE A 321 10.14 22.21 12.38
CA PHE A 321 11.44 22.68 12.83
C PHE A 321 12.40 22.68 11.62
N GLY A 322 12.35 23.75 10.83
CA GLY A 322 13.06 23.83 9.57
C GLY A 322 12.63 22.71 8.60
N GLY A 323 13.58 21.86 8.22
CA GLY A 323 13.38 20.70 7.36
C GLY A 323 12.85 19.44 8.07
N VAL A 324 12.53 19.50 9.36
CA VAL A 324 11.99 18.36 10.14
C VAL A 324 10.58 18.69 10.64
N VAL A 325 9.72 17.68 10.69
CA VAL A 325 8.38 17.74 11.27
C VAL A 325 8.35 16.82 12.48
N GLY A 326 7.87 17.34 13.61
CA GLY A 326 7.60 16.58 14.82
C GLY A 326 6.10 16.32 14.96
N TYR A 327 5.73 15.07 15.16
CA TYR A 327 4.38 14.63 15.50
C TYR A 327 4.35 14.19 16.96
N VAL A 328 3.34 14.63 17.71
CA VAL A 328 3.13 14.20 19.09
C VAL A 328 1.70 13.68 19.22
N ALA A 329 1.57 12.42 19.58
CA ALA A 329 0.27 11.86 19.92
C ALA A 329 0.08 11.88 21.43
N PHE A 330 -1.05 12.43 21.88
CA PHE A 330 -1.42 12.45 23.29
C PHE A 330 -2.41 11.32 23.58
N GLU A 331 -2.44 10.82 24.82
CA GLU A 331 -3.40 9.79 25.24
C GLU A 331 -4.85 10.29 25.20
N ASP A 332 -5.05 11.57 25.53
CA ASP A 332 -6.33 12.29 25.44
C ASP A 332 -6.06 13.81 25.29
N GLU A 333 -7.11 14.65 25.40
CA GLU A 333 -6.98 16.11 25.22
C GLU A 333 -6.11 16.82 26.26
N ALA A 334 -6.03 16.28 27.48
CA ALA A 334 -5.19 16.80 28.57
C ALA A 334 -4.01 15.86 28.89
N GLY A 335 -3.88 14.79 28.12
CA GLY A 335 -3.01 13.67 28.42
C GLY A 335 -1.54 13.99 28.20
N LEU A 336 -0.72 13.07 28.67
CA LEU A 336 0.70 13.05 28.41
C LEU A 336 0.97 12.47 27.01
N PRO A 337 2.11 12.79 26.39
CA PRO A 337 2.52 12.17 25.13
C PRO A 337 2.58 10.65 25.25
N SER A 338 1.93 9.95 24.31
CA SER A 338 2.04 8.50 24.15
C SER A 338 3.23 8.14 23.25
N TYR A 339 3.44 8.93 22.19
CA TYR A 339 4.64 8.87 21.36
C TYR A 339 4.97 10.22 20.71
N LEU A 340 6.25 10.37 20.34
CA LEU A 340 6.78 11.45 19.53
C LEU A 340 7.47 10.86 18.30
N GLU A 341 7.31 11.50 17.15
CA GLU A 341 7.89 11.02 15.91
C GLU A 341 8.43 12.17 15.06
N PHE A 342 9.67 12.05 14.58
CA PHE A 342 10.35 13.13 13.83
C PHE A 342 10.75 12.65 12.45
N TRP A 343 10.30 13.36 11.40
CA TRP A 343 10.50 13.03 9.98
C TRP A 343 11.04 14.23 9.19
N PRO A 344 11.70 14.03 8.05
CA PRO A 344 11.95 15.13 7.09
C PRO A 344 10.63 15.69 6.54
N ALA A 345 10.52 17.01 6.47
CA ALA A 345 9.32 17.72 6.04
C ALA A 345 8.98 17.52 4.55
N ASN A 346 10.00 17.27 3.73
CA ASN A 346 9.91 17.26 2.27
C ASN A 346 10.06 15.87 1.65
N VAL A 347 10.14 14.82 2.47
CA VAL A 347 10.24 13.44 1.97
C VAL A 347 8.95 12.70 2.37
N PRO A 348 8.10 12.36 1.40
CA PRO A 348 6.86 11.66 1.69
C PRO A 348 7.14 10.34 2.39
N ARG A 349 6.27 9.95 3.31
CA ARG A 349 6.32 8.64 3.95
C ARG A 349 6.10 7.59 2.87
N ARG A 350 7.00 6.60 2.78
CA ARG A 350 6.68 5.35 2.07
C ARG A 350 5.65 4.62 2.93
N SER A 351 4.43 4.47 2.41
CA SER A 351 3.26 3.96 3.14
C SER A 351 3.46 2.58 3.74
#